data_AF-A0A2W7JQ56-F1
#
_entry.id   AF-A0A2W7JQ56-F1
#
_cell.length_a   1.000
_cell.length_b   1.000
_cell.length_c   1.000
_cell.angle_alpha   90.00
_cell.angle_beta   90.00
_cell.angle_gamma   90.00
#
_symmetry.space_group_name_H-M   'P 1'
#
loop_
_entity.id
_entity.type
_entity.pdbx_description
1 polymer ?
#
loop_
_entity_poly.entity_id
_entity_poly.type
_entity_poly.pdbx_seq_one_letter_code
_entity_poly.pdbx_strand_id
1 'polypeptide(L)'
;MRQRFLIRLMFEWGGGVLWCGNEAAREQFSVGPIEDRLALTDKTRTCLDEMTHWHDTSLNWDYPPDPGPWEMEEYERFDSAANALLTIIQTELGPEYEVIYEKL
;
A
#
# COMPACT_ATOMS: atom_id res chain seq x y z
N MET A 1 14.56 3.54 -23.32
CA MET A 1 14.34 2.99 -21.96
C MET A 1 12.90 2.56 -21.90
N ARG A 2 12.59 1.33 -21.46
CA ARG A 2 11.19 0.99 -21.12
C ARG A 2 10.79 1.85 -19.92
N GLN A 3 9.61 2.45 -19.98
CA GLN A 3 9.07 3.21 -18.85
C GLN A 3 8.73 2.21 -17.73
N ARG A 4 9.16 2.48 -16.49
CA ARG A 4 8.83 1.64 -15.33
C ARG A 4 7.35 1.78 -14.97
N PHE A 5 6.77 0.72 -14.42
CA PHE A 5 5.44 0.79 -13.82
C PHE A 5 5.54 1.45 -12.45
N LEU A 6 4.91 2.62 -12.29
CA LEU A 6 4.83 3.28 -10.99
C LEU A 6 3.65 2.69 -10.22
N ILE A 7 3.92 2.09 -9.08
CA ILE A 7 2.93 1.53 -8.14
C ILE A 7 3.00 2.33 -6.84
N ARG A 8 1.84 2.59 -6.25
CA ARG A 8 1.72 3.30 -4.98
C ARG A 8 1.26 2.33 -3.92
N LEU A 9 2.02 2.22 -2.84
CA LEU A 9 1.59 1.64 -1.58
C LEU A 9 0.86 2.75 -0.82
N MET A 10 -0.46 2.71 -0.83
CA MET A 10 -1.34 3.72 -0.23
C MET A 10 -2.55 3.00 0.36
N PHE A 11 -2.83 3.24 1.63
CA PHE A 11 -3.86 2.50 2.36
C PHE A 11 -5.20 3.23 2.28
N GLU A 12 -6.22 2.58 1.70
CA GLU A 12 -7.61 3.05 1.76
C GLU A 12 -8.41 2.27 2.82
N TRP A 13 -9.36 2.93 3.48
CA TRP A 13 -10.24 2.26 4.44
C TRP A 13 -11.15 1.24 3.76
N GLY A 14 -11.11 -0.01 4.22
CA GLY A 14 -11.90 -1.11 3.65
C GLY A 14 -11.60 -1.44 2.19
N GLY A 15 -10.45 -1.00 1.68
CA GLY A 15 -10.02 -1.16 0.29
C GLY A 15 -8.72 -1.96 0.15
N GLY A 16 -8.14 -1.91 -1.04
CA GLY A 16 -6.79 -2.42 -1.27
C GLY A 16 -5.73 -1.36 -0.98
N VAL A 17 -4.48 -1.74 -1.18
CA VAL A 17 -3.30 -0.98 -0.77
C VAL A 17 -2.27 -0.76 -1.88
N LEU A 18 -2.38 -1.45 -3.02
CA LEU A 18 -1.49 -1.24 -4.17
C LEU A 18 -2.25 -0.67 -5.35
N TRP A 19 -1.77 0.48 -5.85
CA TRP A 19 -2.47 1.28 -6.86
C TRP A 19 -1.56 1.67 -8.01
N CYS A 20 -2.12 1.77 -9.22
CA CYS A 20 -1.41 2.37 -10.35
C CYS A 20 -1.06 3.84 -10.06
N GLY A 21 0.21 4.22 -10.25
CA GLY A 21 0.72 5.58 -10.08
C GLY A 21 1.09 6.27 -11.40
N ASN A 22 1.12 5.55 -12.53
CA ASN A 22 1.30 6.15 -13.85
C ASN A 22 0.42 5.48 -14.92
N GLU A 23 0.38 6.10 -16.11
CA GLU A 23 -0.45 5.61 -17.22
C GLU A 23 -0.03 4.21 -17.68
N ALA A 24 1.28 3.93 -17.77
CA ALA A 24 1.77 2.61 -18.17
C ALA A 24 1.27 1.50 -17.23
N ALA A 25 1.27 1.75 -15.91
CA ALA A 25 0.72 0.81 -14.94
C ALA A 25 -0.80 0.68 -15.12
N ARG A 26 -1.51 1.78 -15.36
CA ARG A 26 -2.97 1.77 -15.56
C ARG A 26 -3.39 1.03 -16.82
N GLU A 27 -2.66 1.16 -17.92
CA GLU A 27 -2.91 0.42 -19.16
C GLU A 27 -2.69 -1.08 -18.96
N GLN A 28 -1.64 -1.45 -18.21
CA GLN A 28 -1.29 -2.85 -17.94
C GLN A 28 -2.22 -3.52 -16.93
N PHE A 29 -2.52 -2.84 -15.84
CA PHE A 29 -3.20 -3.42 -14.68
C PHE A 29 -4.63 -2.91 -14.51
N SER A 30 -5.13 -1.97 -15.31
CA SER A 30 -6.46 -1.35 -15.16
C SER A 30 -6.61 -0.48 -13.89
N VAL A 31 -7.85 -0.16 -13.53
CA VAL A 31 -8.22 0.67 -12.37
C VAL A 31 -8.48 -0.16 -11.12
N GLY A 32 -8.50 0.51 -9.97
CA GLY A 32 -8.71 -0.10 -8.65
C GLY A 32 -7.42 -0.62 -8.02
N PRO A 33 -7.54 -1.33 -6.88
CA PRO A 33 -6.43 -2.03 -6.27
C PRO A 33 -5.93 -3.16 -7.19
N ILE A 34 -4.62 -3.40 -7.20
CA ILE A 34 -3.95 -4.27 -8.19
C ILE A 34 -3.11 -5.40 -7.55
N GLU A 35 -3.22 -5.63 -6.25
CA GLU A 35 -2.46 -6.64 -5.50
C GLU A 35 -2.52 -8.01 -6.18
N ASP A 36 -3.72 -8.45 -6.55
CA ASP A 36 -4.00 -9.72 -7.24
C ASP A 36 -3.43 -9.82 -8.66
N ARG A 37 -2.99 -8.71 -9.22
CA ARG A 37 -2.40 -8.61 -10.57
C ARG A 37 -0.87 -8.58 -10.54
N LEU A 38 -0.29 -8.40 -9.36
CA LEU A 38 1.16 -8.31 -9.15
C LEU A 38 1.75 -9.67 -8.78
N ALA A 39 2.99 -9.93 -9.17
CA ALA A 39 3.71 -11.17 -8.87
C ALA A 39 4.29 -11.15 -7.44
N LEU A 40 3.42 -11.03 -6.43
CA LEU A 40 3.77 -11.03 -5.01
C LEU A 40 3.60 -12.42 -4.39
N THR A 41 4.45 -12.74 -3.43
CA THR A 41 4.33 -13.97 -2.64
C THR A 41 3.10 -13.94 -1.72
N ASP A 42 2.56 -15.12 -1.40
CA ASP A 42 1.43 -15.25 -0.45
C ASP A 42 1.75 -14.61 0.90
N LYS A 43 3.01 -14.72 1.35
CA LYS A 43 3.47 -14.08 2.59
C LYS A 43 3.33 -12.55 2.51
N THR A 44 3.78 -11.94 1.41
CA THR A 44 3.67 -10.49 1.22
C THR A 44 2.21 -10.05 1.12
N ARG A 45 1.34 -10.84 0.49
CA ARG A 45 -0.10 -10.62 0.46
C ARG A 45 -0.74 -10.66 1.86
N THR A 46 -0.40 -11.66 2.67
CA THR A 46 -0.86 -11.71 4.08
C THR A 46 -0.41 -10.49 4.86
N CYS A 47 0.85 -10.05 4.70
CA CYS A 47 1.31 -8.85 5.40
C CYS A 47 0.59 -7.56 4.93
N LEU A 48 0.22 -7.46 3.65
CA LEU A 48 -0.58 -6.34 3.16
C LEU A 48 -1.98 -6.32 3.78
N ASP A 49 -2.61 -7.49 3.90
CA ASP A 49 -3.92 -7.65 4.56
C ASP A 49 -3.85 -7.28 6.06
N GLU A 50 -2.84 -7.77 6.78
CA GLU A 50 -2.58 -7.41 8.18
C GLU A 50 -2.36 -5.89 8.36
N MET A 51 -1.60 -5.27 7.45
CA MET A 51 -1.37 -3.82 7.46
C MET A 51 -2.66 -3.04 7.16
N THR A 52 -3.53 -3.55 6.29
CA THR A 52 -4.85 -2.95 6.00
C THR A 52 -5.72 -2.97 7.25
N HIS A 53 -5.79 -4.11 7.94
CA HIS A 53 -6.52 -4.21 9.20
C HIS A 53 -5.95 -3.32 10.30
N TRP A 54 -4.62 -3.14 10.35
CA TRP A 54 -4.02 -2.19 11.27
C TRP A 54 -4.41 -0.75 10.89
N HIS A 55 -4.26 -0.36 9.62
CA HIS A 55 -4.66 0.96 9.12
C HIS A 55 -6.12 1.30 9.42
N ASP A 56 -7.04 0.34 9.28
CA ASP A 56 -8.45 0.55 9.61
C ASP A 56 -8.64 0.98 11.07
N THR A 57 -7.77 0.60 12.01
CA THR A 57 -7.84 1.06 13.41
C THR A 57 -7.44 2.52 13.60
N SER A 58 -6.84 3.16 12.59
CA SER A 58 -6.53 4.61 12.62
C SER A 58 -7.77 5.48 12.42
N LEU A 59 -8.88 4.93 11.92
CA LEU A 59 -10.12 5.67 11.73
C LEU A 59 -10.99 5.60 12.99
N ASN A 60 -11.55 6.75 13.37
CA ASN A 60 -12.68 6.76 14.30
C ASN A 60 -13.94 6.25 13.57
N TRP A 61 -14.22 4.95 13.67
CA TRP A 61 -15.39 4.34 13.01
C TRP A 61 -16.73 4.82 13.57
N ASP A 62 -16.78 5.25 14.83
CA ASP A 62 -18.00 5.78 15.44
C ASP A 62 -18.37 7.15 14.85
N TYR A 63 -17.36 7.98 14.56
CA TYR A 63 -17.54 9.28 13.92
C TYR A 63 -16.30 9.67 13.09
N PRO A 64 -16.23 9.28 11.80
CA PRO A 64 -15.07 9.48 10.93
C PRO A 64 -14.53 10.91 10.79
N PRO A 65 -15.34 11.98 10.92
CA PRO A 65 -14.82 13.34 10.88
C PRO A 65 -13.94 13.74 12.07
N ASP A 66 -14.04 13.04 13.21
CA ASP A 66 -13.20 13.30 14.36
C ASP A 66 -11.80 12.68 14.19
N PRO A 67 -10.78 13.15 14.92
CA PRO A 67 -9.47 12.52 14.93
C PRO A 67 -9.56 11.02 15.23
N GLY A 68 -8.67 10.27 14.56
CA GLY A 68 -8.47 8.85 14.81
C GLY A 68 -8.00 8.55 16.22
N PRO A 69 -8.11 7.30 16.69
CA PRO A 69 -7.64 6.89 18.02
C PRO A 69 -6.12 6.70 18.10
N TRP A 70 -5.40 6.83 16.98
CA TRP A 70 -3.95 6.71 16.96
C TRP A 70 -3.28 7.97 17.49
N GLU A 71 -2.34 7.76 18.41
CA GLU A 71 -1.36 8.76 18.79
C GLU A 71 -0.19 8.77 17.80
N MET A 72 0.65 9.81 17.87
CA MET A 72 1.78 10.01 16.95
C MET A 72 2.72 8.80 16.90
N GLU A 73 2.95 8.13 18.03
CA GLU A 73 3.80 6.95 18.12
C GLU A 73 3.26 5.78 17.30
N GLU A 74 1.94 5.63 17.18
CA GLU A 74 1.34 4.56 16.39
C GLU A 74 1.48 4.83 14.89
N TYR A 75 1.31 6.09 14.47
CA TYR A 75 1.61 6.52 13.10
C TYR A 75 3.08 6.24 12.74
N GLU A 76 4.03 6.54 13.62
CA GLU A 76 5.47 6.26 13.37
C GLU A 76 5.77 4.76 13.26
N ARG A 77 5.11 3.94 14.09
CA ARG A 77 5.22 2.47 14.02
C ARG A 77 4.66 1.94 12.71
N PHE A 78 3.50 2.43 12.29
CA PHE A 78 2.89 2.06 11.02
C PHE A 78 3.77 2.46 9.84
N ASP A 79 4.25 3.70 9.81
CA ASP A 79 5.16 4.19 8.78
C ASP A 79 6.43 3.34 8.66
N SER A 80 7.02 2.95 9.80
CA SER A 80 8.20 2.10 9.83
C SER A 80 7.91 0.72 9.25
N ALA A 81 6.75 0.13 9.58
CA ALA A 81 6.31 -1.14 9.04
C ALA A 81 6.02 -1.07 7.53
N ALA A 82 5.34 0.00 7.07
CA ALA A 82 5.05 0.24 5.66
C ALA A 82 6.34 0.38 4.83
N ASN A 83 7.36 1.09 5.34
CA ASN A 83 8.66 1.19 4.67
C ASN A 83 9.42 -0.14 4.62
N ALA A 84 9.33 -0.97 5.66
CA ALA A 84 9.91 -2.30 5.65
C ALA A 84 9.22 -3.20 4.60
N LEU A 85 7.88 -3.16 4.53
CA LEU A 85 7.10 -3.90 3.54
C LEU A 85 7.36 -3.39 2.11
N LEU A 86 7.49 -2.07 1.93
CA LEU A 86 7.86 -1.46 0.65
C LEU A 86 9.17 -2.06 0.10
N THR A 87 10.18 -2.23 0.96
CA THR A 87 11.47 -2.80 0.56
C THR A 87 11.33 -4.25 0.08
N ILE A 88 10.46 -5.03 0.73
CA ILE A 88 10.15 -6.41 0.32
C ILE A 88 9.46 -6.41 -1.04
N ILE A 89 8.42 -5.59 -1.23
CA ILE A 89 7.66 -5.50 -2.48
C ILE A 89 8.56 -5.09 -3.64
N GLN A 90 9.41 -4.08 -3.46
CA GLN A 90 10.36 -3.64 -4.48
C GLN A 90 11.33 -4.77 -4.88
N THR A 91 11.73 -5.60 -3.91
CA THR A 91 12.61 -6.76 -4.18
C THR A 91 11.87 -7.86 -4.95
N GLU A 92 10.62 -8.16 -4.58
CA GLU A 92 9.82 -9.20 -5.26
C GLU A 92 9.45 -8.80 -6.70
N LEU A 93 9.02 -7.56 -6.92
CA LEU A 93 8.60 -7.07 -8.24
C LEU A 93 9.77 -6.78 -9.17
N GLY A 94 10.92 -6.42 -8.61
CA GLY A 94 12.14 -6.16 -9.38
C GLY A 94 12.14 -4.81 -10.11
N PRO A 95 13.17 -4.55 -10.93
CA PRO A 95 13.53 -3.23 -11.42
C PRO A 95 12.57 -2.64 -12.47
N GLU A 96 11.64 -3.43 -13.00
CA GLU A 96 10.60 -2.97 -13.91
C GLU A 96 9.55 -2.09 -13.21
N TYR A 97 9.48 -2.20 -11.88
CA TYR A 97 8.55 -1.48 -11.03
C TYR A 97 9.29 -0.41 -10.22
N GLU A 98 8.62 0.72 -10.06
CA GLU A 98 8.94 1.73 -9.07
C GLU A 98 7.79 1.74 -8.09
N VAL A 99 8.03 1.33 -6.86
CA VAL A 99 7.00 1.32 -5.82
C VAL A 99 7.30 2.44 -4.84
N ILE A 100 6.32 3.30 -4.56
CA ILE A 100 6.43 4.41 -3.61
C ILE A 100 5.41 4.23 -2.49
N TYR A 101 5.79 4.58 -1.26
CA TYR A 101 4.87 4.63 -0.13
C TYR A 101 4.28 6.05 0.00
N GLU A 102 2.96 6.16 0.00
CA GLU A 102 2.22 7.38 0.33
C GLU A 102 1.82 7.31 1.80
N LYS A 103 2.46 8.15 2.63
CA LYS A 103 2.20 8.23 4.07
C LYS A 103 0.77 8.70 4.37
N LEU A 104 0.26 8.25 5.50
CA LEU A 104 -1.00 8.69 6.11
C LEU A 104 -0.93 10.16 6.57
#